data_AF-A0A091K4G9-F1
#
_entry.id   AF-A0A091K4G9-F1
#
_cell.length_a   1.000
_cell.length_b   1.000
_cell.length_c   1.000
_cell.angle_alpha   90.00
_cell.angle_beta   90.00
_cell.angle_gamma   90.00
#
_symmetry.space_group_name_H-M   'P 1'
#
loop_
_entity.id
_entity.type
_entity.pdbx_description
1 polymer ?
#
loop_
_entity_poly.entity_id
_entity_poly.type
_entity_poly.pdbx_seq_one_letter_code
_entity_poly.pdbx_strand_id
1 'polypeptide(L)'
;SFCKKDDHNKENLFNSLNYDVAAKKRKKDLLNNKAKIQYFHQEKWIYVHKGSTKERHGYCTLGEAFNRLDFSSAILDSRRFNYVVRLLELIAKSQLTSLSGIAQKNYMNILEKVVQKVLEDQQNIRLIRELLQTLYTSLCTLVQRVGKSVLVGNINMWVHRMESILHWQQQLNNIQITR
;
A
#
# COMPACT_ATOMS: atom_id res chain seq x y z
N SER A 1 27.01 -73.86 13.79
CA SER A 1 26.31 -73.82 12.50
C SER A 1 26.01 -72.37 12.17
N PHE A 2 26.44 -71.91 10.98
CA PHE A 2 25.95 -70.75 10.19
C PHE A 2 25.59 -69.41 10.89
N CYS A 3 26.37 -68.33 10.70
CA CYS A 3 26.23 -67.26 9.67
C CYS A 3 25.33 -66.08 10.14
N LYS A 4 25.85 -64.94 10.64
CA LYS A 4 26.27 -63.68 9.95
C LYS A 4 25.14 -62.73 9.46
N LYS A 5 25.24 -61.47 9.93
CA LYS A 5 24.86 -60.16 9.33
C LYS A 5 23.38 -59.75 9.33
N ASP A 6 22.98 -58.48 9.22
CA ASP A 6 23.49 -57.14 9.56
C ASP A 6 22.27 -56.21 9.32
N ASP A 7 22.22 -55.13 10.10
CA ASP A 7 21.65 -53.80 9.92
C ASP A 7 20.91 -53.36 8.63
N HIS A 8 19.93 -52.48 8.87
CA HIS A 8 19.60 -51.25 8.14
C HIS A 8 19.74 -51.20 6.61
N ASN A 9 18.61 -50.99 5.90
CA ASN A 9 18.41 -49.91 4.91
C ASN A 9 17.27 -50.25 3.94
N LYS A 10 16.07 -49.68 4.16
CA LYS A 10 15.04 -49.53 3.10
C LYS A 10 14.92 -48.08 2.59
N GLU A 11 15.82 -47.18 3.01
CA GLU A 11 15.83 -45.76 2.59
C GLU A 11 16.76 -45.46 1.39
N ASN A 12 17.56 -46.44 0.94
CA ASN A 12 18.54 -46.23 -0.13
C ASN A 12 18.04 -46.41 -1.57
N LEU A 13 16.78 -46.83 -1.79
CA LEU A 13 16.28 -47.02 -3.16
C LEU A 13 15.82 -45.71 -3.83
N PHE A 14 15.36 -44.72 -3.05
CA PHE A 14 14.90 -43.43 -3.59
C PHE A 14 16.03 -42.41 -3.86
N ASN A 15 17.16 -42.53 -3.16
CA ASN A 15 18.31 -41.63 -3.35
C ASN A 15 19.11 -41.95 -4.64
N SER A 16 19.06 -43.19 -5.12
CA SER A 16 19.73 -43.59 -6.37
C SER A 16 19.15 -42.91 -7.60
N LEU A 17 17.83 -42.65 -7.64
CA LEU A 17 17.18 -42.06 -8.81
C LEU A 17 17.48 -40.56 -8.96
N ASN A 18 17.66 -39.84 -7.84
CA ASN A 18 17.93 -38.41 -7.83
C ASN A 18 19.37 -38.07 -8.26
N TYR A 19 20.35 -38.92 -7.96
CA TYR A 19 21.74 -38.70 -8.40
C TYR A 19 21.90 -38.83 -9.93
N ASP A 20 21.15 -39.73 -10.56
CA ASP A 20 21.22 -39.96 -12.00
C ASP A 20 20.61 -38.82 -12.83
N VAL A 21 19.58 -38.15 -12.30
CA VAL A 21 18.97 -36.96 -12.93
C VAL A 21 19.92 -35.75 -12.84
N ALA A 22 20.64 -35.59 -11.73
CA ALA A 22 21.62 -34.51 -11.55
C ALA A 22 22.86 -34.70 -12.44
N ALA A 23 23.31 -35.95 -12.63
CA ALA A 23 24.46 -36.28 -13.48
C ALA A 23 24.14 -36.10 -14.98
N LYS A 24 22.91 -36.45 -15.42
CA LYS A 24 22.45 -36.22 -16.80
C LYS A 24 22.28 -34.73 -17.13
N LYS A 25 21.94 -33.88 -16.15
CA LYS A 25 21.82 -32.43 -16.35
C LYS A 25 23.17 -31.76 -16.64
N ARG A 26 24.26 -32.20 -15.98
CA ARG A 26 25.60 -31.61 -16.20
C ARG A 26 26.28 -31.99 -17.52
N LYS A 27 25.92 -33.12 -18.14
CA LYS A 27 26.50 -33.51 -19.45
C LYS A 27 25.90 -32.74 -20.63
N LYS A 28 24.69 -32.18 -20.49
CA LYS A 28 24.04 -31.39 -21.55
C LYS A 28 24.67 -30.00 -21.73
N ASP A 29 25.28 -29.46 -20.68
CA ASP A 29 25.83 -28.10 -20.68
C ASP A 29 27.22 -28.01 -21.36
N LEU A 30 27.95 -29.13 -21.50
CA LEU A 30 29.28 -29.16 -22.11
C LEU A 30 29.28 -29.10 -23.65
N LEU A 31 28.14 -29.39 -24.30
CA LEU A 31 28.06 -29.48 -25.76
C LEU A 31 27.54 -28.22 -26.46
N ASN A 32 27.11 -27.20 -25.71
CA ASN A 32 26.52 -25.99 -26.30
C ASN A 32 27.54 -24.86 -26.59
N ASN A 33 28.84 -25.12 -26.45
CA ASN A 33 29.88 -24.07 -26.44
C ASN A 33 30.45 -23.72 -27.83
N LYS A 34 29.76 -24.09 -28.93
CA LYS A 34 30.26 -23.89 -30.31
C LYS A 34 29.35 -23.08 -31.24
N ALA A 35 28.33 -22.40 -30.73
CA ALA A 35 27.53 -21.44 -31.50
C ALA A 35 27.65 -20.04 -30.90
N LYS A 36 28.77 -19.38 -31.22
CA LYS A 36 29.03 -17.98 -30.88
C LYS A 36 28.28 -17.10 -31.90
N ILE A 37 27.08 -16.61 -31.56
CA ILE A 37 26.43 -15.50 -32.29
C ILE A 37 25.78 -14.53 -31.30
N GLN A 38 26.57 -13.52 -30.93
CA GLN A 38 26.23 -12.10 -30.88
C GLN A 38 24.74 -11.71 -30.67
N TYR A 39 24.27 -11.79 -29.43
CA TYR A 39 23.28 -10.86 -28.90
C TYR A 39 23.64 -10.54 -27.44
N PHE A 40 24.20 -9.36 -27.20
CA PHE A 40 24.33 -8.81 -25.84
C PHE A 40 22.94 -8.36 -25.37
N HIS A 41 22.07 -9.32 -25.03
CA HIS A 41 20.93 -9.03 -24.19
C HIS A 41 21.38 -9.23 -22.75
N GLN A 42 21.95 -8.19 -22.15
CA GLN A 42 22.31 -8.20 -20.74
C GLN A 42 21.00 -8.11 -19.93
N GLU A 43 20.38 -9.26 -19.69
CA GLU A 43 19.19 -9.34 -18.86
C GLU A 43 19.54 -8.81 -17.47
N LYS A 44 19.08 -7.60 -17.16
CA LYS A 44 19.15 -7.01 -15.82
C LYS A 44 18.12 -7.70 -14.94
N TRP A 45 18.42 -8.92 -14.53
CA TRP A 45 17.65 -9.58 -13.48
C TRP A 45 17.96 -8.88 -12.17
N ILE A 46 16.98 -8.13 -11.65
CA ILE A 46 17.03 -7.65 -10.27
C ILE A 46 16.58 -8.82 -9.40
N TYR A 47 17.42 -9.24 -8.44
CA TYR A 47 17.03 -10.26 -7.49
C TYR A 47 15.92 -9.73 -6.58
N VAL A 48 14.68 -10.15 -6.84
CA VAL A 48 13.54 -9.86 -5.96
C VAL A 48 13.49 -10.94 -4.89
N HIS A 49 13.95 -10.57 -3.70
CA HIS A 49 13.90 -11.43 -2.52
C HIS A 49 12.43 -11.80 -2.19
N LYS A 50 12.10 -13.09 -2.23
CA LYS A 50 10.75 -13.62 -1.93
C LYS A 50 10.37 -13.64 -0.43
N GLY A 51 11.26 -13.15 0.45
CA GLY A 51 11.01 -13.07 1.90
C GLY A 51 10.47 -11.70 2.32
N SER A 52 9.56 -11.69 3.30
CA SER A 52 9.06 -10.46 3.93
C SER A 52 10.16 -9.87 4.81
N THR A 53 10.75 -8.74 4.41
CA THR A 53 11.45 -7.86 5.37
C THR A 53 10.39 -7.04 6.13
N LYS A 54 10.75 -6.41 7.26
CA LYS A 54 9.82 -5.47 7.95
C LYS A 54 9.28 -4.39 7.01
N GLU A 55 10.08 -3.99 6.02
CA GLU A 55 9.73 -3.00 4.99
C GLU A 55 9.01 -3.59 3.76
N ARG A 56 9.08 -4.92 3.56
CA ARG A 56 8.45 -5.66 2.45
C ARG A 56 7.40 -6.65 2.96
N HIS A 57 6.65 -6.30 4.00
CA HIS A 57 5.38 -6.98 4.20
C HIS A 57 4.49 -6.60 3.02
N GLY A 58 4.14 -7.58 2.18
CA GLY A 58 3.38 -7.34 0.96
C GLY A 58 2.07 -6.65 1.29
N TYR A 59 2.00 -5.34 1.07
CA TYR A 59 0.76 -4.60 1.19
C TYR A 59 -0.12 -5.02 0.03
N CYS A 60 -1.10 -5.87 0.29
CA CYS A 60 -1.98 -6.38 -0.74
C CYS A 60 -3.00 -5.33 -1.18
N THR A 61 -3.18 -4.26 -0.39
CA THR A 61 -4.15 -3.18 -0.66
C THR A 61 -3.59 -1.80 -0.30
N LEU A 62 -4.13 -0.77 -0.95
CA LEU A 62 -3.84 0.64 -0.61
C LEU A 62 -4.14 0.92 0.87
N GLY A 63 -5.26 0.43 1.40
CA GLY A 63 -5.65 0.66 2.80
C GLY A 63 -4.70 0.05 3.82
N GLU A 64 -4.05 -1.06 3.48
CA GLU A 64 -3.04 -1.66 4.36
C GLU A 64 -1.78 -0.79 4.43
N ALA A 65 -1.24 -0.39 3.27
CA ALA A 65 -0.09 0.51 3.22
C ALA A 65 -0.40 1.82 3.94
N PHE A 66 -1.57 2.41 3.66
CA PHE A 66 -2.03 3.66 4.25
C PHE A 66 -2.08 3.60 5.79
N ASN A 67 -2.51 2.48 6.38
CA ASN A 67 -2.55 2.37 7.84
C ASN A 67 -1.19 2.24 8.52
N ARG A 68 -0.15 1.82 7.79
CA ARG A 68 1.19 1.62 8.37
C ARG A 68 2.11 2.82 8.18
N LEU A 69 1.78 3.73 7.28
CA LEU A 69 2.57 4.94 7.06
C LEU A 69 2.44 5.90 8.25
N ASP A 70 3.57 6.47 8.66
CA ASP A 70 3.61 7.49 9.71
C ASP A 70 3.27 8.88 9.13
N PHE A 71 1.96 9.10 8.97
CA PHE A 71 1.44 10.39 8.53
C PHE A 71 1.58 11.48 9.60
N SER A 72 1.62 11.14 10.89
CA SER A 72 1.70 12.15 11.94
C SER A 72 3.01 12.93 11.85
N SER A 73 4.13 12.23 11.72
CA SER A 73 5.43 12.88 11.49
C SER A 73 5.54 13.47 10.09
N ALA A 74 4.95 12.85 9.07
CA ALA A 74 4.99 13.39 7.70
C ALA A 74 4.20 14.70 7.54
N ILE A 75 3.15 14.92 8.33
CA ILE A 75 2.38 16.17 8.34
C ILE A 75 3.22 17.32 8.91
N LEU A 76 4.06 17.06 9.92
CA LEU A 76 4.91 18.08 10.52
C LEU A 76 6.08 18.51 9.62
N ASP A 77 6.54 17.62 8.73
CA ASP A 77 7.60 17.88 7.77
C ASP A 77 7.09 18.65 6.55
N SER A 78 7.56 19.89 6.36
CA SER A 78 7.17 20.77 5.24
C SER A 78 7.46 20.19 3.85
N ARG A 79 8.48 19.33 3.72
CA ARG A 79 8.82 18.68 2.45
C ARG A 79 7.86 17.56 2.10
N ARG A 80 7.27 16.92 3.12
CA ARG A 80 6.36 15.77 2.97
C ARG A 80 4.90 16.17 2.98
N PHE A 81 4.56 17.28 3.62
CA PHE A 81 3.19 17.76 3.80
C PHE A 81 2.38 17.76 2.49
N ASN A 82 2.92 18.38 1.43
CA ASN A 82 2.20 18.45 0.15
C ASN A 82 1.91 17.07 -0.46
N TYR A 83 2.80 16.09 -0.27
CA TYR A 83 2.56 14.72 -0.74
C TYR A 83 1.43 14.05 0.04
N VAL A 84 1.37 14.26 1.36
CA VAL A 84 0.27 13.77 2.20
C VAL A 84 -1.05 14.34 1.72
N VAL A 85 -1.12 15.66 1.51
CA VAL A 85 -2.35 16.32 1.06
C VAL A 85 -2.78 15.82 -0.32
N ARG A 86 -1.85 15.70 -1.28
CA ARG A 86 -2.17 15.16 -2.61
C ARG A 86 -2.63 13.71 -2.56
N LEU A 87 -2.05 12.88 -1.70
CA LEU A 87 -2.50 11.51 -1.51
C LEU A 87 -3.94 11.47 -0.97
N LEU A 88 -4.25 12.29 0.05
CA LEU A 88 -5.60 12.38 0.59
C LEU A 88 -6.60 12.85 -0.49
N GLU A 89 -6.21 13.83 -1.32
CA GLU A 89 -7.04 14.33 -2.43
C GLU A 89 -7.36 13.22 -3.45
N LEU A 90 -6.37 12.42 -3.83
CA LEU A 90 -6.55 11.30 -4.75
C LEU A 90 -7.49 10.23 -4.18
N ILE A 91 -7.34 9.93 -2.90
CA ILE A 91 -8.22 8.99 -2.19
C ILE A 91 -9.66 9.52 -2.17
N ALA A 92 -9.85 10.81 -1.83
CA ALA A 92 -11.16 11.45 -1.80
C ALA A 92 -11.89 11.32 -3.15
N LYS A 93 -11.18 11.51 -4.26
CA LYS A 93 -11.75 11.49 -5.61
C LYS A 93 -12.18 10.11 -6.08
N SER A 94 -11.47 9.04 -5.67
CA SER A 94 -11.57 7.77 -6.39
C SER A 94 -11.43 6.49 -5.57
N GLN A 95 -10.86 6.54 -4.37
CA GLN A 95 -10.52 5.32 -3.61
C GLN A 95 -11.17 5.24 -2.23
N LEU A 96 -11.90 6.28 -1.77
CA LEU A 96 -12.44 6.28 -0.41
C LEU A 96 -13.30 5.05 -0.12
N THR A 97 -14.10 4.60 -1.10
CA THR A 97 -14.97 3.42 -1.01
C THR A 97 -14.23 2.08 -1.14
N SER A 98 -13.04 2.06 -1.75
CA SER A 98 -12.23 0.84 -1.87
C SER A 98 -11.38 0.57 -0.62
N LEU A 99 -11.25 1.57 0.27
CA LEU A 99 -10.58 1.42 1.56
C LEU A 99 -11.41 0.60 2.55
N SER A 100 -10.73 -0.20 3.37
CA SER A 100 -11.35 -0.86 4.52
C SER A 100 -11.85 0.17 5.54
N GLY A 101 -12.82 -0.19 6.37
CA GLY A 101 -13.37 0.73 7.38
C GLY A 101 -12.32 1.32 8.33
N ILE A 102 -11.30 0.55 8.68
CA ILE A 102 -10.17 1.03 9.48
C ILE A 102 -9.32 2.06 8.72
N ALA A 103 -9.08 1.85 7.43
CA ALA A 103 -8.38 2.81 6.58
C ALA A 103 -9.22 4.08 6.33
N GLN A 104 -10.55 3.97 6.15
CA GLN A 104 -11.45 5.12 6.05
C GLN A 104 -11.47 5.94 7.35
N LYS A 105 -11.47 5.28 8.52
CA LYS A 105 -11.34 5.97 9.82
C LYS A 105 -10.00 6.69 9.93
N ASN A 106 -8.91 5.99 9.60
CA ASN A 106 -7.58 6.58 9.65
C ASN A 106 -7.45 7.77 8.68
N TYR A 107 -8.05 7.68 7.49
CA TYR A 107 -8.12 8.78 6.53
C TYR A 107 -8.73 10.03 7.14
N MET A 108 -9.87 9.92 7.82
CA MET A 108 -10.50 11.07 8.48
C MET A 108 -9.65 11.64 9.62
N ASN A 109 -8.99 10.77 10.40
CA ASN A 109 -8.10 11.22 11.48
C ASN A 109 -6.86 11.96 10.94
N ILE A 110 -6.27 11.47 9.85
CA ILE A 110 -5.12 12.11 9.20
C ILE A 110 -5.56 13.45 8.59
N LEU A 111 -6.73 13.49 7.96
CA LEU A 111 -7.32 14.72 7.43
C LEU A 111 -7.53 15.76 8.54
N GLU A 112 -8.09 15.37 9.68
CA GLU A 112 -8.26 16.25 10.83
C GLU A 112 -6.93 16.86 11.28
N LYS A 113 -5.87 16.04 11.41
CA LYS A 113 -4.52 16.53 11.76
C LYS A 113 -3.96 17.50 10.73
N VAL A 114 -4.19 17.26 9.44
CA VAL A 114 -3.80 18.19 8.36
C VAL A 114 -4.52 19.53 8.50
N VAL A 115 -5.84 19.50 8.77
CA VAL A 115 -6.63 20.72 8.98
C VAL A 115 -6.13 21.48 10.20
N GLN A 116 -5.95 20.81 11.34
CA GLN A 116 -5.44 21.42 12.58
C GLN A 116 -4.10 22.12 12.35
N LYS A 117 -3.13 21.43 11.72
CA LYS A 117 -1.83 22.03 11.36
C LYS A 117 -1.98 23.28 10.52
N VAL A 118 -2.87 23.29 9.53
CA VAL A 118 -3.08 24.45 8.65
C VAL A 118 -3.80 25.60 9.35
N LEU A 119 -4.69 25.30 10.30
CA LEU A 119 -5.30 26.32 11.15
C LEU A 119 -4.27 27.00 12.06
N GLU A 120 -3.30 26.24 12.57
CA GLU A 120 -2.19 26.72 13.40
C GLU A 120 -1.17 27.53 12.59
N ASP A 121 -0.67 26.96 11.49
CA ASP A 121 0.41 27.56 10.68
C ASP A 121 -0.10 28.65 9.70
N GLN A 122 -1.40 28.66 9.41
CA GLN A 122 -2.05 29.54 8.41
C GLN A 122 -1.41 29.49 7.01
N GLN A 123 -0.74 28.38 6.67
CA GLN A 123 -0.14 28.13 5.36
C GLN A 123 -0.95 27.10 4.56
N ASN A 124 -0.86 27.14 3.22
CA ASN A 124 -1.52 26.17 2.33
C ASN A 124 -3.06 26.10 2.48
N ILE A 125 -3.71 27.15 3.01
CA ILE A 125 -5.15 27.22 3.28
C ILE A 125 -5.97 26.85 2.02
N ARG A 126 -5.58 27.39 0.86
CA ARG A 126 -6.26 27.11 -0.41
C ARG A 126 -6.23 25.63 -0.78
N LEU A 127 -5.09 24.97 -0.61
CA LEU A 127 -4.93 23.55 -0.94
C LEU A 127 -5.86 22.68 -0.09
N ILE A 128 -5.98 22.98 1.20
CA ILE A 128 -6.88 22.23 2.09
C ILE A 128 -8.34 22.52 1.78
N ARG A 129 -8.70 23.78 1.45
CA ARG A 129 -10.06 24.12 1.01
C ARG A 129 -10.50 23.32 -0.22
N GLU A 130 -9.63 23.23 -1.23
CA GLU A 130 -9.89 22.45 -2.45
C GLU A 130 -10.04 20.95 -2.14
N LEU A 131 -9.20 20.40 -1.25
CA LEU A 131 -9.32 19.01 -0.80
C LEU A 131 -10.63 18.75 -0.05
N LEU A 132 -10.99 19.60 0.90
CA LEU A 132 -12.23 19.45 1.69
C LEU A 132 -13.47 19.56 0.79
N GLN A 133 -13.45 20.49 -0.17
CA GLN A 133 -14.54 20.63 -1.15
C GLN A 133 -14.67 19.37 -2.00
N THR A 134 -13.55 18.83 -2.48
CA THR A 134 -13.51 17.59 -3.27
C THR A 134 -14.05 16.40 -2.48
N LEU A 135 -13.67 16.29 -1.21
CA LEU A 135 -14.16 15.22 -0.34
C LEU A 135 -15.66 15.35 -0.08
N TYR A 136 -16.14 16.56 0.22
CA TYR A 136 -17.55 16.82 0.48
C TYR A 136 -18.43 16.46 -0.73
N THR A 137 -18.06 16.93 -1.93
CA THR A 137 -18.81 16.61 -3.16
C THR A 137 -18.81 15.10 -3.44
N SER A 138 -17.66 14.44 -3.28
CA SER A 138 -17.55 12.99 -3.44
C SER A 138 -18.48 12.25 -2.48
N LEU A 139 -18.48 12.63 -1.20
CA LEU A 139 -19.38 12.05 -0.20
C LEU A 139 -20.86 12.32 -0.51
N CYS A 140 -21.23 13.54 -0.94
CA CYS A 140 -22.61 13.85 -1.33
C CYS A 140 -23.08 12.97 -2.49
N THR A 141 -22.24 12.79 -3.52
CA THR A 141 -22.59 11.92 -4.65
C THR A 141 -22.77 10.47 -4.23
N LEU A 142 -21.94 9.97 -3.30
CA LEU A 142 -22.03 8.60 -2.79
C LEU A 142 -23.31 8.38 -1.97
N VAL A 143 -23.69 9.36 -1.14
CA VAL A 143 -24.93 9.29 -0.33
C VAL A 143 -26.18 9.40 -1.22
N GLN A 144 -26.16 10.24 -2.26
CA GLN A 144 -27.31 10.45 -3.15
C GLN A 144 -27.50 9.33 -4.18
N ARG A 145 -26.43 8.78 -4.75
CA ARG A 145 -26.51 7.86 -5.90
C ARG A 145 -26.61 6.39 -5.54
N VAL A 146 -26.22 5.98 -4.33
CA VAL A 146 -26.11 4.55 -4.00
C VAL A 146 -26.97 4.23 -2.79
N GLY A 147 -28.19 3.76 -3.03
CA GLY A 147 -29.19 3.43 -2.01
C GLY A 147 -28.82 2.29 -1.05
N LYS A 148 -27.58 1.77 -1.07
CA LYS A 148 -27.05 0.82 -0.08
C LYS A 148 -25.54 1.07 0.13
N SER A 149 -25.15 1.19 1.40
CA SER A 149 -23.86 1.65 1.92
C SER A 149 -22.60 1.16 1.17
N VAL A 150 -22.02 2.01 0.33
CA VAL A 150 -20.65 1.82 -0.17
C VAL A 150 -19.61 2.26 0.86
N LEU A 151 -20.01 3.18 1.75
CA LEU A 151 -19.18 3.63 2.84
C LEU A 151 -19.32 2.69 4.04
N VAL A 152 -18.20 2.38 4.69
CA VAL A 152 -18.21 1.44 5.82
C VAL A 152 -18.76 2.13 7.07
N GLY A 153 -19.72 1.49 7.73
CA GLY A 153 -20.29 1.96 9.01
C GLY A 153 -21.69 2.57 8.91
N ASN A 154 -22.13 3.16 10.02
CA ASN A 154 -23.46 3.77 10.14
C ASN A 154 -23.56 5.07 9.32
N ILE A 155 -24.67 5.30 8.63
CA ILE A 155 -24.92 6.54 7.87
C ILE A 155 -24.78 7.80 8.73
N ASN A 156 -25.22 7.78 9.99
CA ASN A 156 -25.11 8.92 10.91
C ASN A 156 -23.65 9.29 11.18
N MET A 157 -22.74 8.30 11.19
CA MET A 157 -21.30 8.57 11.29
C MET A 157 -20.80 9.39 10.09
N TRP A 158 -21.31 9.10 8.89
CA TRP A 158 -20.93 9.82 7.68
C TRP A 158 -21.58 11.21 7.59
N VAL A 159 -22.80 11.37 8.11
CA VAL A 159 -23.42 12.68 8.30
C VAL A 159 -22.56 13.55 9.23
N HIS A 160 -22.17 13.05 10.41
CA HIS A 160 -21.29 13.78 11.32
C HIS A 160 -19.93 14.12 10.72
N ARG A 161 -19.36 13.23 9.90
CA ARG A 161 -18.13 13.51 9.15
C ARG A 161 -18.32 14.63 8.13
N MET A 162 -19.45 14.67 7.43
CA MET A 162 -19.79 15.77 6.52
C MET A 162 -19.95 17.09 7.28
N GLU A 163 -20.59 17.08 8.45
CA GLU A 163 -20.72 18.26 9.32
C GLU A 163 -19.35 18.77 9.77
N SER A 164 -18.45 17.86 10.17
CA SER A 164 -17.08 18.21 10.54
C SER A 164 -16.30 18.84 9.38
N ILE A 165 -16.46 18.32 8.16
CA ILE A 165 -15.85 18.89 6.95
C ILE A 165 -16.36 20.32 6.71
N LEU A 166 -17.67 20.55 6.82
CA LEU A 166 -18.26 21.89 6.68
C LEU A 166 -17.74 22.85 7.75
N HIS A 167 -17.64 22.37 9.00
CA HIS A 167 -17.08 23.15 10.10
C HIS A 167 -15.62 23.56 9.83
N TRP A 168 -14.79 22.62 9.36
CA TRP A 168 -13.41 22.92 8.97
C TRP A 168 -13.32 23.91 7.81
N GLN A 169 -14.20 23.81 6.80
CA GLN A 169 -14.27 24.78 5.72
C GLN A 169 -14.62 26.19 6.24
N GLN A 170 -15.54 26.30 7.19
CA GLN A 170 -15.90 27.57 7.83
C GLN A 170 -14.71 28.15 8.60
N GLN A 171 -14.02 27.35 9.42
CA GLN A 171 -12.83 27.79 10.14
C GLN A 171 -11.75 28.32 9.19
N LEU A 172 -11.47 27.62 8.10
CA LEU A 172 -10.48 28.03 7.10
C LEU A 172 -10.91 29.29 6.32
N ASN A 173 -12.21 29.54 6.15
CA ASN A 173 -12.71 30.76 5.51
C ASN A 173 -12.60 31.99 6.41
N ASN A 174 -12.62 31.80 7.73
CA ASN A 174 -12.54 32.88 8.72
C ASN A 174 -11.10 33.37 8.94
N ILE A 175 -10.09 32.63 8.47
CA ILE A 175 -8.69 33.09 8.51
C ILE A 175 -8.56 34.23 7.51
N GLN A 176 -8.34 35.45 8.02
CA GLN A 176 -8.04 36.60 7.18
C GLN A 176 -6.70 36.35 6.49
N ILE A 177 -6.73 36.16 5.17
CA ILE A 177 -5.51 36.16 4.37
C ILE A 177 -5.06 37.62 4.32
N THR A 178 -4.15 38.01 5.21
CA THR A 178 -3.40 39.26 5.08
C THR A 178 -2.64 39.18 3.76
N ARG A 179 -3.13 39.94 2.77
CA ARG A 179 -2.52 40.06 1.44
C ARG A 179 -1.18 40.76 1.52
#